data_AF-A0A6T8HNA9-F1
#
_entry.id   AF-A0A6T8HNA9-F1
#
_cell.length_a   1.000
_cell.length_b   1.000
_cell.length_c   1.000
_cell.angle_alpha   90.00
_cell.angle_beta   90.00
_cell.angle_gamma   90.00
#
_symmetry.space_group_name_H-M   'P 1'
#
loop_
_entity.id
_entity.type
_entity.pdbx_description
1 polymer ?
#
loop_
_entity_poly.entity_id
_entity_poly.type
_entity_poly.pdbx_seq_one_letter_code
_entity_poly.pdbx_strand_id
1 'polypeptide(L)'
;MVYISNLESFVEAGQQLFISSPGKTRYLVKYRHVDAKLVLKVTDDKVCLKYKTDRQDDLKRIDRLNAFFMRLMCAETVTSETAQAIEALIQEEDMMQVAPKAAAASVAHSGGKKKKK
;
A
#
# COMPACT_ATOMS: atom_id res chain seq x y z
N MET A 1 -10.98 17.06 9.44
CA MET A 1 -10.25 15.80 9.17
C MET A 1 -11.27 14.71 8.95
N VAL A 2 -11.35 14.14 7.75
CA VAL A 2 -12.41 13.18 7.39
C VAL A 2 -11.80 11.78 7.27
N TYR A 3 -12.46 10.79 7.88
CA TYR A 3 -12.13 9.39 7.69
C TYR A 3 -12.93 8.85 6.51
N ILE A 4 -12.24 8.28 5.53
CA ILE A 4 -12.85 7.55 4.42
C ILE A 4 -12.89 6.08 4.82
N SER A 5 -14.07 5.47 4.69
CA SER A 5 -14.31 4.08 5.13
C SER A 5 -13.81 3.04 4.11
N ASN A 6 -13.78 3.42 2.84
CA ASN A 6 -13.36 2.56 1.74
C ASN A 6 -11.93 2.90 1.30
N LEU A 7 -11.06 1.89 1.20
CA LEU A 7 -9.68 2.06 0.76
C LEU A 7 -9.57 2.62 -0.66
N GLU A 8 -10.40 2.16 -1.61
CA GLU A 8 -10.36 2.60 -3.00
C GLU A 8 -10.70 4.09 -3.12
N SER A 9 -11.75 4.53 -2.44
CA SER A 9 -12.10 5.96 -2.39
C SER A 9 -11.01 6.81 -1.71
N PHE A 10 -10.29 6.24 -0.74
CA PHE A 10 -9.16 6.93 -0.11
C PHE A 10 -7.96 7.05 -1.06
N VAL A 11 -7.67 6.00 -1.84
CA VAL A 11 -6.60 6.00 -2.84
C VAL A 11 -6.88 7.06 -3.90
N GLU A 12 -8.06 7.03 -4.51
CA GLU A 12 -8.46 7.96 -5.57
C GLU A 12 -8.39 9.42 -5.09
N ALA A 13 -9.01 9.73 -3.94
CA ALA A 13 -8.97 11.07 -3.38
C ALA A 13 -7.54 11.51 -2.99
N GLY A 14 -6.72 10.58 -2.50
CA GLY A 14 -5.31 10.83 -2.15
C GLY A 14 -4.46 11.15 -3.38
N GLN A 15 -4.66 10.42 -4.47
CA GLN A 15 -3.99 10.64 -5.76
C GLN A 15 -4.38 11.99 -6.35
N GLN A 16 -5.68 12.29 -6.40
CA GLN A 16 -6.16 13.55 -6.91
C GLN A 16 -5.62 14.75 -6.11
N LEU A 17 -5.56 14.62 -4.78
CA LEU A 17 -4.97 15.65 -3.92
C LEU A 17 -3.47 15.84 -4.25
N PHE A 18 -2.72 14.75 -4.41
CA PHE A 18 -1.30 14.84 -4.77
C PHE A 18 -1.07 15.46 -6.15
N ILE A 19 -1.84 15.07 -7.17
CA ILE A 19 -1.75 15.66 -8.52
C ILE A 19 -2.06 17.16 -8.48
N SER A 20 -3.02 17.58 -7.66
CA SER A 20 -3.39 19.01 -7.55
C SER A 20 -2.32 19.88 -6.89
N SER A 21 -1.51 19.32 -5.98
CA SER A 21 -0.55 20.08 -5.18
C SER A 21 0.61 19.17 -4.70
N PRO A 22 1.48 18.71 -5.61
CA PRO A 22 2.51 17.72 -5.27
C PRO A 22 3.52 18.24 -4.25
N GLY A 23 3.95 19.51 -4.37
CA GLY A 23 4.94 20.11 -3.46
C GLY A 23 4.44 20.40 -2.03
N LYS A 24 3.13 20.30 -1.77
CA LYS A 24 2.54 20.52 -0.43
C LYS A 24 1.96 19.24 0.16
N THR A 25 1.64 18.26 -0.67
CA THR A 25 0.99 17.04 -0.25
C THR A 25 1.97 16.11 0.47
N ARG A 26 1.56 15.62 1.63
CA ARG A 26 2.31 14.65 2.43
C ARG A 26 1.48 13.41 2.63
N TYR A 27 2.09 12.28 2.31
CA TYR A 27 1.58 10.95 2.60
C TYR A 27 2.23 10.41 3.88
N LEU A 28 1.42 9.93 4.82
CA LEU A 28 1.87 9.40 6.10
C LEU A 28 1.26 8.03 6.35
N VAL A 29 2.08 7.12 6.87
CA VAL A 29 1.71 5.78 7.33
C VAL A 29 2.06 5.65 8.81
N LYS A 30 1.11 5.24 9.64
CA LYS A 30 1.32 4.96 11.06
C LYS A 30 0.80 3.58 11.41
N TYR A 31 1.70 2.69 11.81
CA TYR A 31 1.35 1.37 12.34
C TYR A 31 1.45 1.35 13.87
N ARG A 32 0.50 0.68 14.52
CA ARG A 32 0.50 0.44 15.97
C ARG A 32 0.30 -1.05 16.24
N HIS A 33 1.37 -1.73 16.64
CA HIS A 33 1.40 -3.18 16.82
C HIS A 33 0.44 -3.68 17.92
N VAL A 34 0.39 -2.98 19.07
CA VAL A 34 -0.45 -3.37 20.22
C VAL A 34 -1.93 -3.49 19.85
N ASP A 35 -2.41 -2.64 18.95
CA ASP A 35 -3.80 -2.68 18.49
C ASP A 35 -3.97 -3.35 17.13
N ALA A 36 -2.89 -3.84 16.51
CA ALA A 36 -2.83 -4.30 15.13
C ALA A 36 -3.48 -3.33 14.11
N LYS A 37 -3.34 -2.01 14.34
CA LYS A 37 -4.00 -0.97 13.54
C LYS A 37 -3.02 -0.22 12.66
N LEU A 38 -3.45 0.04 11.43
CA LEU A 38 -2.75 0.86 10.46
C LEU A 38 -3.59 2.09 10.15
N VAL A 39 -2.96 3.27 10.15
CA VAL A 39 -3.59 4.55 9.83
C VAL A 39 -2.80 5.21 8.71
N LEU A 40 -3.49 5.57 7.63
CA LEU A 40 -2.96 6.34 6.51
C LEU A 40 -3.50 7.77 6.56
N LYS A 41 -2.68 8.72 6.12
CA LYS A 41 -3.10 10.12 5.96
C LYS A 41 -2.47 10.73 4.71
N VAL A 42 -3.28 11.43 3.91
CA VAL A 42 -2.81 12.30 2.81
C VAL A 42 -3.29 13.72 3.12
N THR A 43 -2.41 14.71 3.06
CA THR A 43 -2.77 16.10 3.37
C THR A 43 -1.85 17.14 2.72
N ASP A 44 -2.42 18.27 2.32
CA ASP A 44 -1.75 19.48 1.83
C ASP A 44 -1.84 20.67 2.83
N ASP A 45 -2.10 20.37 4.11
CA ASP A 45 -2.42 21.31 5.19
C ASP A 45 -3.79 22.00 5.12
N LYS A 46 -4.53 21.88 4.00
CA LYS A 46 -5.91 22.37 3.87
C LYS A 46 -6.92 21.24 3.97
N VAL A 47 -6.70 20.20 3.17
CA VAL A 47 -7.47 18.96 3.14
C VAL A 47 -6.71 17.89 3.90
N CYS A 48 -7.43 17.09 4.68
CA CYS A 48 -6.87 15.99 5.44
C CYS A 48 -7.73 14.75 5.26
N LEU A 49 -7.25 13.83 4.42
CA LEU A 49 -7.85 12.53 4.17
C LEU A 49 -7.21 11.51 5.11
N LYS A 50 -8.02 10.67 5.76
CA LYS A 50 -7.54 9.59 6.62
C LYS A 50 -8.21 8.26 6.28
N TYR A 51 -7.44 7.19 6.32
CA TYR A 51 -7.92 5.82 6.28
C TYR A 51 -7.39 5.06 7.48
N LYS A 52 -8.20 4.14 8.03
CA LYS A 52 -7.81 3.29 9.16
C LYS A 52 -8.31 1.89 8.87
N THR A 53 -7.42 0.91 9.03
CA THR A 53 -7.75 -0.51 8.89
C THR A 53 -7.02 -1.34 9.93
N ASP A 54 -7.64 -2.46 10.27
CA ASP A 54 -7.08 -3.61 11.00
C ASP A 54 -7.14 -4.90 10.16
N ARG A 55 -7.60 -4.80 8.90
CA ARG A 55 -7.73 -5.92 7.98
C ARG A 55 -6.39 -6.22 7.30
N GLN A 56 -5.95 -7.47 7.36
CA GLN A 56 -4.70 -7.91 6.73
C GLN A 56 -4.77 -7.88 5.19
N ASP A 57 -5.96 -8.10 4.62
CA ASP A 57 -6.16 -8.08 3.16
C ASP A 57 -5.80 -6.72 2.53
N ASP A 58 -5.96 -5.64 3.30
CA ASP A 58 -5.64 -4.29 2.85
C ASP A 58 -4.13 -4.06 2.77
N LEU A 59 -3.30 -4.83 3.49
CA LEU A 59 -1.86 -4.59 3.57
C LEU A 59 -1.18 -4.65 2.20
N LYS A 60 -1.57 -5.61 1.35
CA LYS A 60 -1.03 -5.71 -0.02
C LYS A 60 -1.40 -4.49 -0.86
N ARG A 61 -2.65 -4.02 -0.74
CA ARG A 61 -3.13 -2.83 -1.48
C ARG A 61 -2.42 -1.56 -0.98
N ILE A 62 -2.15 -1.48 0.31
CA ILE A 62 -1.43 -0.35 0.92
C ILE A 62 0.06 -0.37 0.53
N ASP A 63 0.67 -1.55 0.40
CA ASP A 63 2.04 -1.66 -0.10
C ASP A 63 2.16 -1.17 -1.54
N ARG A 64 1.19 -1.53 -2.41
CA ARG A 64 1.08 -0.95 -3.76
C ARG A 64 0.92 0.58 -3.72
N LEU A 65 0.09 1.10 -2.82
CA LEU A 65 -0.09 2.55 -2.65
C LEU A 65 1.21 3.24 -2.24
N ASN A 66 2.01 2.62 -1.37
CA ASN A 66 3.32 3.14 -0.98
C ASN A 66 4.26 3.19 -2.19
N ALA A 67 4.36 2.09 -2.95
CA ALA A 67 5.16 2.03 -4.17
C ALA A 67 4.73 3.08 -5.19
N PHE A 68 3.42 3.25 -5.36
CA PHE A 68 2.83 4.25 -6.22
C PHE A 68 3.27 5.67 -5.85
N PHE A 69 3.10 6.08 -4.58
CA PHE A 69 3.50 7.42 -4.15
C PHE A 69 5.02 7.63 -4.27
N MET A 70 5.83 6.62 -3.96
CA MET A 70 7.30 6.72 -4.12
C MET A 70 7.69 6.96 -5.58
N ARG A 71 7.10 6.22 -6.52
CA ARG A 71 7.37 6.40 -7.96
C ARG A 71 6.85 7.74 -8.48
N LEU A 72 5.65 8.13 -8.07
CA LEU A 72 5.04 9.39 -8.49
C LEU A 72 5.81 10.61 -7.99
N MET A 73 6.35 10.55 -6.76
CA MET A 73 7.19 11.61 -6.20
C MET A 73 8.55 11.73 -6.89
N CYS A 74 9.05 10.65 -7.50
CA CYS A 74 10.31 10.65 -8.25
C CYS A 74 10.15 10.98 -9.74
N ALA A 75 8.91 11.10 -10.22
CA ALA A 75 8.65 11.43 -11.62
C ALA A 75 8.96 12.91 -11.91
N GLU A 76 9.45 13.20 -13.12
CA GLU A 76 9.78 14.56 -13.55
C GLU A 76 8.53 15.44 -13.67
N THR A 77 7.41 14.85 -14.08
CA THR A 77 6.11 15.53 -14.22
C THR A 77 5.01 14.75 -13.51
N VAL A 78 4.31 15.42 -12.59
CA VAL A 78 3.16 14.86 -11.87
C VAL A 78 1.88 15.23 -12.62
N THR A 79 1.58 14.47 -13.68
CA THR A 79 0.31 14.59 -14.43
C THR A 79 -0.59 13.38 -14.15
N SER A 80 -1.87 13.50 -14.53
CA SER A 80 -2.80 12.36 -14.46
C SER A 80 -2.37 11.18 -15.32
N GLU A 81 -1.70 11.45 -16.45
CA GLU A 81 -1.21 10.43 -17.37
C GLU A 81 -0.04 9.65 -16.75
N THR A 82 0.92 10.35 -16.13
CA THR A 82 2.04 9.72 -15.41
C THR A 82 1.53 8.86 -14.25
N ALA A 83 0.53 9.32 -13.52
CA ALA A 83 -0.09 8.55 -12.44
C ALA A 83 -0.69 7.23 -12.96
N GLN A 84 -1.48 7.27 -14.04
CA GLN A 84 -2.08 6.07 -14.64
C GLN A 84 -1.01 5.09 -15.17
N ALA A 85 0.04 5.61 -15.80
CA ALA A 85 1.16 4.79 -16.27
C ALA A 85 1.86 4.06 -15.11
N ILE A 86 2.10 4.76 -13.99
CA ILE A 86 2.72 4.16 -12.80
C ILE A 86 1.82 3.10 -12.18
N GLU A 87 0.50 3.32 -12.10
CA GLU A 87 -0.44 2.32 -11.60
C GLU A 87 -0.44 1.05 -12.46
N ALA A 88 -0.44 1.19 -13.78
CA ALA A 88 -0.38 0.07 -14.71
C ALA A 88 0.90 -0.75 -14.50
N LEU A 89 2.07 -0.09 -14.40
CA LEU A 89 3.34 -0.77 -14.15
C LEU A 89 3.34 -1.54 -12.82
N ILE A 90 2.77 -0.96 -11.76
CA ILE A 90 2.67 -1.64 -10.46
C ILE A 90 1.72 -2.85 -10.55
N GLN A 91 0.62 -2.75 -11.30
CA GLN A 91 -0.30 -3.86 -11.50
C GLN A 91 0.37 -5.03 -12.25
N GLU A 92 1.14 -4.74 -13.30
CA GLU A 92 1.90 -5.74 -14.06
C GLU A 92 2.94 -6.46 -13.18
N GLU A 93 3.70 -5.71 -12.38
CA GLU A 93 4.69 -6.27 -11.45
C GLU A 93 4.04 -7.21 -10.43
N ASP A 94 2.87 -6.83 -9.90
CA ASP A 94 2.16 -7.64 -8.92
C ASP A 94 1.60 -8.92 -9.54
N MET A 95 1.16 -8.88 -10.81
CA MET A 95 0.76 -10.07 -11.56
C MET A 95 1.93 -11.03 -11.78
N MET A 96 3.13 -10.50 -12.07
CA MET A 96 4.33 -11.30 -12.31
C MET A 96 4.89 -11.93 -11.03
N GLN A 97 4.72 -11.29 -9.87
CA GLN A 97 5.19 -11.81 -8.57
C GLN A 97 4.34 -12.95 -7.98
N VAL A 98 3.10 -13.16 -8.45
CA VAL A 98 2.26 -14.28 -8.01
C VAL A 98 2.69 -15.61 -8.66
N ALA A 99 3.43 -15.56 -9.77
CA ALA A 99 3.77 -16.74 -10.57
C ALA A 99 4.86 -17.70 -10.00
N PRO A 100 5.87 -17.31 -9.18
CA PRO A 100 6.89 -18.27 -8.74
C PRO A 100 6.83 -18.71 -7.26
N LYS A 101 6.02 -18.10 -6.38
CA LYS A 101 6.10 -18.40 -4.93
C LYS A 101 5.27 -19.59 -4.42
N ALA A 102 4.40 -20.18 -5.24
CA ALA A 102 3.61 -21.35 -4.85
C ALA A 102 4.43 -22.66 -4.74
N ALA A 103 5.65 -22.71 -5.29
CA ALA A 103 6.47 -23.92 -5.32
C ALA A 103 7.35 -24.15 -4.07
N ALA A 104 7.52 -23.15 -3.19
CA ALA A 104 8.47 -23.22 -2.07
C ALA A 104 7.88 -23.73 -0.74
N ALA A 105 6.58 -24.02 -0.66
CA ALA A 105 5.90 -24.34 0.60
C ALA A 105 5.73 -25.84 0.90
N SER A 106 6.23 -26.77 0.08
CA SER A 106 6.00 -28.22 0.26
C SER A 106 7.14 -29.03 0.88
N VAL A 107 8.26 -28.41 1.30
CA VAL A 107 9.39 -29.15 1.88
C VAL A 107 9.80 -28.57 3.24
N ALA A 108 9.13 -29.00 4.32
CA ALA A 108 9.74 -29.23 5.66
C ALA A 108 8.69 -29.41 6.77
N HIS A 109 8.16 -30.63 6.95
CA HIS A 109 7.88 -31.16 8.30
C HIS A 109 7.62 -32.68 8.29
N SER A 110 8.69 -33.47 8.17
CA SER A 110 8.67 -34.87 8.63
C SER A 110 10.05 -35.27 9.16
N GLY A 111 10.21 -35.36 10.48
CA GLY A 111 11.39 -35.99 11.07
C GLY A 111 11.62 -35.63 12.53
N GLY A 112 11.37 -36.57 13.45
CA GLY A 112 12.03 -36.59 14.76
C GLY A 112 11.14 -36.64 16.00
N LYS A 113 10.34 -37.71 16.17
CA LYS A 113 9.76 -38.05 17.48
C LYS A 113 10.86 -38.63 18.39
N LYS A 114 11.19 -37.92 19.46
CA LYS A 114 11.96 -38.39 20.63
C LYS A 114 11.18 -39.49 21.39
N LYS A 115 11.86 -40.60 21.72
CA LYS A 115 11.58 -41.56 22.82
C LYS A 115 12.88 -42.35 22.97
N LYS A 116 13.74 -42.24 24.00
CA LYS A 116 13.61 -42.32 25.46
C LYS A 116 12.89 -43.59 25.93
N LYS A 117 13.61 -44.72 25.97
CA LYS A 117 13.98 -45.45 27.20
C LYS A 117 15.00 -46.52 26.85
#